data_AF-A0A662TEA7-F1
#
_entry.id   AF-A0A662TEA7-F1
#
_cell.length_a   1.000
_cell.length_b   1.000
_cell.length_c   1.000
_cell.angle_alpha   90.00
_cell.angle_beta   90.00
_cell.angle_gamma   90.00
#
_symmetry.space_group_name_H-M   'P 1'
#
loop_
_entity.id
_entity.type
_entity.pdbx_description
1 polymer ?
#
loop_
_entity_poly.entity_id
_entity_poly.type
_entity_poly.pdbx_seq_one_letter_code
_entity_poly.pdbx_strand_id
1 'polypeptide(L)'
;MVFLNISEQTFFEYERIPEPPLRFYMRRRYVHPRIGLNKAGPYDADAHREEDVYIGLASNIGITSYAKKLLEHLKKGYNYYRGFSATFKVNSIVSNDDLLREISINVLSDALPSIENAYFELAENLPDRSIVVVALDDKIIDKYYTKIKAIRFRYAKKTIRLQLIRKSTLKKTLSDPVTMTFTLFNMASAIYAKIGGTPWLLDQQLIPAGVFIGIAFTKPKVVSSTKSKKEIFYYGILT
;
A
#
# COMPACT_ATOMS: atom_id res chain seq x y z
N MET A 1 14.40 -12.97 67.95
CA MET A 1 14.44 -11.78 67.08
C MET A 1 15.07 -12.24 65.77
N VAL A 2 14.23 -12.58 64.78
CA VAL A 2 14.69 -13.06 63.46
C VAL A 2 14.79 -11.83 62.57
N PHE A 3 16.00 -11.47 62.18
CA PHE A 3 16.22 -10.40 61.21
C PHE A 3 15.74 -10.90 59.84
N LEU A 4 14.66 -10.30 59.34
CA LEU A 4 14.28 -10.39 57.93
C LEU A 4 15.34 -9.65 57.12
N ASN A 5 16.27 -10.41 56.55
CA ASN A 5 17.27 -9.89 55.64
C ASN A 5 16.61 -9.71 54.27
N ILE A 6 15.98 -8.55 54.05
CA ILE A 6 15.50 -8.15 52.73
C ILE A 6 16.67 -7.51 52.02
N SER A 7 17.37 -8.26 51.17
CA SER A 7 18.25 -7.68 50.16
C SER A 7 18.19 -8.48 48.87
N GLU A 8 17.01 -8.62 48.29
CA GLU A 8 16.90 -8.92 46.87
C GLU A 8 16.84 -7.59 46.12
N GLN A 9 18.02 -7.10 45.72
CA GLN A 9 18.07 -6.23 44.55
C GLN A 9 17.65 -7.10 43.37
N THR A 10 16.37 -7.08 43.02
CA THR A 10 15.87 -7.61 41.76
C THR A 10 16.56 -6.84 40.63
N PHE A 11 17.63 -7.43 40.08
CA PHE A 11 18.22 -6.96 38.83
C PHE A 11 17.21 -7.22 37.72
N PHE A 12 16.81 -6.16 37.01
CA PHE A 12 16.02 -6.28 35.80
C PHE A 12 16.94 -6.83 34.70
N GLU A 13 16.81 -8.12 34.41
CA GLU A 13 17.45 -8.74 33.26
C GLU A 13 16.61 -8.47 32.01
N TYR A 14 17.25 -8.00 30.95
CA TYR A 14 16.62 -7.89 29.64
C TYR A 14 17.55 -8.42 28.56
N GLU A 15 16.97 -9.06 27.56
CA GLU A 15 17.66 -9.46 26.35
C GLU A 15 17.33 -8.48 25.22
N ARG A 16 18.35 -7.89 24.61
CA ARG A 16 18.17 -7.04 23.43
C ARG A 16 18.20 -7.92 22.18
N ILE A 17 17.02 -8.20 21.64
CA ILE A 17 16.89 -8.89 20.35
C ILE A 17 17.33 -7.92 19.24
N PRO A 18 18.31 -8.29 18.38
CA PRO A 18 18.74 -7.46 17.27
C PRO A 18 17.64 -7.38 16.19
N GLU A 19 17.60 -6.27 15.46
CA GLU A 19 16.68 -6.12 14.33
C GLU A 19 17.00 -7.20 13.26
N PRO A 20 16.00 -7.99 12.82
CA PRO A 20 16.26 -9.09 11.91
C PRO A 20 16.65 -8.58 10.52
N PRO A 21 17.68 -9.18 9.87
CA PRO A 21 18.03 -8.81 8.51
C PRO A 21 16.96 -9.27 7.51
N LEU A 22 16.80 -8.48 6.46
CA LEU A 22 15.92 -8.77 5.33
C LEU A 22 16.75 -9.26 4.13
N ARG A 23 16.21 -10.20 3.38
CA ARG A 23 16.81 -10.77 2.17
C ARG A 23 16.19 -10.14 0.91
N PHE A 24 17.07 -9.70 0.03
CA PHE A 24 16.78 -9.04 -1.24
C PHE A 24 17.35 -9.85 -2.41
N TYR A 25 17.31 -9.26 -3.60
CA TYR A 25 17.89 -9.79 -4.82
C TYR A 25 19.31 -10.34 -4.61
N MET A 26 19.65 -11.44 -5.29
CA MET A 26 20.95 -12.12 -5.17
C MET A 26 21.34 -12.42 -3.72
N ARG A 27 20.35 -12.71 -2.85
CA ARG A 27 20.53 -13.02 -1.43
C ARG A 27 21.26 -11.93 -0.63
N ARG A 28 21.27 -10.67 -1.11
CA ARG A 28 21.84 -9.55 -0.36
C ARG A 28 21.02 -9.29 0.90
N ARG A 29 21.70 -8.94 1.99
CA ARG A 29 21.09 -8.74 3.31
C ARG A 29 21.20 -7.30 3.76
N TYR A 30 20.08 -6.72 4.20
CA TYR A 30 20.04 -5.39 4.80
C TYR A 30 19.01 -5.36 5.92
N VAL A 31 19.30 -4.61 6.99
CA VAL A 31 18.33 -4.36 8.07
C VAL A 31 17.24 -3.39 7.61
N HIS A 32 17.60 -2.38 6.82
CA HIS A 32 16.64 -1.35 6.39
C HIS A 32 16.05 -1.64 5.00
N PRO A 33 14.70 -1.77 4.88
CA PRO A 33 14.04 -2.07 3.61
C PRO A 33 14.42 -1.15 2.45
N ARG A 34 14.44 0.16 2.71
CA ARG A 34 14.72 1.17 1.69
C ARG A 34 16.15 1.11 1.17
N ILE A 35 17.12 0.83 2.06
CA ILE A 35 18.52 0.66 1.66
C ILE A 35 18.65 -0.60 0.82
N GLY A 36 18.01 -1.70 1.24
CA GLY A 36 18.02 -2.95 0.51
C GLY A 36 17.42 -2.83 -0.88
N LEU A 37 16.22 -2.25 -1.01
CA LEU A 37 15.61 -1.99 -2.32
C LEU A 37 16.49 -1.11 -3.21
N ASN A 38 17.01 0.01 -2.69
CA ASN A 38 17.84 0.92 -3.50
C ASN A 38 19.16 0.29 -3.98
N LYS A 39 19.78 -0.55 -3.15
CA LYS A 39 21.12 -1.12 -3.42
C LYS A 39 21.08 -2.48 -4.11
N ALA A 40 20.05 -3.29 -3.85
CA ALA A 40 19.93 -4.65 -4.35
C ALA A 40 18.73 -4.84 -5.29
N GLY A 41 17.63 -4.14 -5.07
CA GLY A 41 16.34 -4.41 -5.70
C GLY A 41 15.55 -5.51 -4.97
N PRO A 42 14.35 -5.85 -5.47
CA PRO A 42 13.44 -6.76 -4.78
C PRO A 42 13.93 -8.20 -4.79
N TYR A 43 13.44 -9.01 -3.86
CA TYR A 43 13.85 -10.42 -3.72
C TYR A 43 13.68 -11.21 -5.02
N ASP A 44 12.56 -11.01 -5.70
CA ASP A 44 12.16 -11.72 -6.93
C ASP A 44 12.36 -10.89 -8.21
N ALA A 45 13.31 -9.95 -8.22
CA ALA A 45 13.52 -9.05 -9.35
C ALA A 45 13.65 -9.74 -10.73
N ASP A 46 14.24 -10.93 -10.79
CA ASP A 46 14.40 -11.67 -12.06
C ASP A 46 13.04 -12.08 -12.66
N ALA A 47 12.06 -12.40 -11.82
CA ALA A 47 10.73 -12.83 -12.27
C ALA A 47 9.92 -11.69 -12.90
N HIS A 48 10.22 -10.44 -12.56
CA HIS A 48 9.46 -9.26 -12.97
C HIS A 48 10.25 -8.32 -13.89
N ARG A 49 11.45 -8.72 -14.33
CA ARG A 49 12.38 -7.83 -15.03
C ARG A 49 11.85 -7.29 -16.35
N GLU A 50 11.10 -8.11 -17.06
CA GLU A 50 10.52 -7.80 -18.37
C GLU A 50 9.07 -7.30 -18.25
N GLU A 51 8.52 -7.23 -17.03
CA GLU A 51 7.15 -6.79 -16.82
C GLU A 51 7.03 -5.25 -16.90
N ASP A 52 5.99 -4.79 -17.59
CA ASP A 52 5.54 -3.40 -17.56
C ASP A 52 4.48 -3.20 -16.49
N VAL A 53 4.64 -2.16 -15.66
CA VAL A 53 3.70 -1.84 -14.58
C VAL A 53 2.75 -0.74 -15.02
N TYR A 54 1.48 -1.10 -15.19
CA TYR A 54 0.44 -0.17 -15.63
C TYR A 54 -0.31 0.43 -14.44
N ILE A 55 -0.42 1.76 -14.44
CA ILE A 55 -1.10 2.52 -13.40
C ILE A 55 -2.13 3.46 -14.03
N GLY A 56 -3.40 3.22 -13.75
CA GLY A 56 -4.48 4.17 -13.99
C GLY A 56 -4.65 5.14 -12.82
N LEU A 57 -5.07 6.36 -13.11
CA LEU A 57 -5.38 7.39 -12.12
C LEU A 57 -6.85 7.79 -12.21
N ALA A 58 -7.60 7.56 -11.14
CA ALA A 58 -8.92 8.14 -10.95
C ALA A 58 -8.84 9.23 -9.88
N SER A 59 -9.16 10.48 -10.21
CA SER A 59 -8.94 11.61 -9.30
C SER A 59 -10.06 12.64 -9.34
N ASN A 60 -10.39 13.25 -8.21
CA ASN A 60 -11.19 14.46 -8.22
C ASN A 60 -10.46 15.57 -9.00
N ILE A 61 -11.20 16.35 -9.81
CA ILE A 61 -10.66 17.43 -10.68
C ILE A 61 -9.70 18.36 -9.91
N GLY A 62 -10.10 18.83 -8.73
CA GLY A 62 -9.27 19.73 -7.90
C GLY A 62 -8.05 19.09 -7.23
N ILE A 63 -7.79 17.79 -7.47
CA ILE A 63 -6.69 17.01 -6.88
C ILE A 63 -5.79 16.43 -7.98
N THR A 64 -6.29 16.31 -9.22
CA THR A 64 -5.61 15.62 -10.33
C THR A 64 -4.18 16.08 -10.52
N SER A 65 -3.92 17.39 -10.50
CA SER A 65 -2.57 17.95 -10.68
C SER A 65 -1.58 17.46 -9.62
N TYR A 66 -2.00 17.40 -8.35
CA TYR A 66 -1.17 16.88 -7.26
C TYR A 66 -0.92 15.38 -7.41
N ALA A 67 -1.95 14.62 -7.79
CA ALA A 67 -1.84 13.18 -7.98
C ALA A 67 -0.90 12.83 -9.16
N LYS A 68 -1.04 13.53 -10.29
CA LYS A 68 -0.13 13.41 -11.44
C LYS A 68 1.32 13.70 -11.02
N LYS A 69 1.55 14.78 -10.28
CA LYS A 69 2.90 15.13 -9.82
C LYS A 69 3.51 14.04 -8.92
N LEU A 70 2.71 13.41 -8.05
CA LEU A 70 3.19 12.28 -7.25
C LEU A 70 3.54 11.07 -8.14
N LEU A 71 2.71 10.72 -9.12
CA LEU A 71 2.99 9.60 -10.05
C LEU A 71 4.22 9.85 -10.91
N GLU A 72 4.46 11.10 -11.32
CA GLU A 72 5.69 11.47 -12.02
C GLU A 72 6.93 11.24 -11.16
N HIS A 73 6.89 11.62 -9.88
CA HIS A 73 7.98 11.33 -8.95
C HIS A 73 8.10 9.84 -8.63
N LEU A 74 7.00 9.09 -8.61
CA LEU A 74 7.01 7.64 -8.47
C LEU A 74 7.74 6.98 -9.65
N LYS A 75 7.48 7.47 -10.87
CA LYS A 75 8.10 6.99 -12.11
C LYS A 75 9.57 7.38 -12.21
N LYS A 76 9.87 8.67 -12.17
CA LYS A 76 11.20 9.23 -12.46
C LYS A 76 12.15 9.23 -11.28
N GLY A 77 11.61 9.14 -10.07
CA GLY A 77 12.38 9.30 -8.83
C GLY A 77 12.27 10.69 -8.23
N TYR A 78 12.77 10.79 -7.00
CA TYR A 78 12.88 12.02 -6.23
C TYR A 78 13.92 11.84 -5.11
N ASN A 79 14.91 12.73 -5.03
CA ASN A 79 16.03 12.62 -4.09
C ASN A 79 16.67 11.21 -4.13
N TYR A 80 16.66 10.51 -2.99
CA TYR A 80 17.25 9.18 -2.83
C TYR A 80 16.42 8.04 -3.43
N TYR A 81 15.18 8.31 -3.84
CA TYR A 81 14.37 7.32 -4.54
C TYR A 81 14.64 7.39 -6.04
N ARG A 82 15.14 6.29 -6.61
CA ARG A 82 15.69 6.25 -7.99
C ARG A 82 14.62 6.11 -9.08
N GLY A 83 13.34 6.13 -8.71
CA GLY A 83 12.23 5.80 -9.60
C GLY A 83 11.87 4.32 -9.57
N PHE A 84 10.66 4.00 -10.02
CA PHE A 84 10.07 2.67 -9.83
C PHE A 84 10.87 1.59 -10.55
N SER A 85 11.09 1.74 -11.87
CA SER A 85 11.82 0.77 -12.69
C SER A 85 13.23 0.51 -12.17
N ALA A 86 13.97 1.56 -11.77
CA ALA A 86 15.32 1.40 -11.25
C ALA A 86 15.36 0.72 -9.87
N THR A 87 14.37 1.01 -9.01
CA THR A 87 14.32 0.47 -7.63
C THR A 87 13.80 -0.96 -7.60
N PHE A 88 12.77 -1.26 -8.40
CA PHE A 88 12.08 -2.55 -8.43
C PHE A 88 12.49 -3.44 -9.61
N LYS A 89 13.41 -2.97 -10.45
CA LYS A 89 14.01 -3.71 -11.57
C LYS A 89 12.99 -4.23 -12.59
N VAL A 90 11.86 -3.56 -12.74
CA VAL A 90 10.85 -3.84 -13.78
C VAL A 90 11.21 -3.11 -15.08
N ASN A 91 10.62 -3.53 -16.21
CA ASN A 91 10.94 -2.96 -17.52
C ASN A 91 10.55 -1.48 -17.59
N SER A 92 9.27 -1.18 -17.36
CA SER A 92 8.78 0.19 -17.40
C SER A 92 7.57 0.41 -16.51
N ILE A 93 7.20 1.68 -16.36
CA ILE A 93 5.97 2.11 -15.68
C ILE A 93 5.15 2.96 -16.65
N VAL A 94 3.95 2.48 -16.93
CA VAL A 94 3.01 3.04 -17.90
C VAL A 94 1.90 3.76 -17.14
N SER A 95 1.91 5.08 -17.23
CA SER A 95 0.90 5.98 -16.66
C SER A 95 0.89 7.20 -17.56
N ASN A 96 -0.15 7.32 -18.39
CA ASN A 96 -0.35 8.42 -19.33
C ASN A 96 -1.76 9.01 -19.16
N ASP A 97 -2.07 10.05 -19.93
CA ASP A 97 -3.36 10.73 -19.82
C ASP A 97 -4.54 9.90 -20.34
N ASP A 98 -4.31 8.89 -21.19
CA ASP A 98 -5.36 7.95 -21.61
C ASP A 98 -5.84 7.07 -20.44
N LEU A 99 -4.94 6.84 -19.48
CA LEU A 99 -5.18 6.11 -18.23
C LEU A 99 -5.57 7.04 -17.07
N LEU A 100 -6.06 8.24 -17.37
CA LEU A 100 -6.62 9.18 -16.40
C LEU A 100 -8.14 9.25 -16.51
N ARG A 101 -8.84 9.22 -15.37
CA ARG A 101 -10.26 9.57 -15.26
C ARG A 101 -10.46 10.61 -14.18
N GLU A 102 -10.97 11.77 -14.59
CA GLU A 102 -11.35 12.81 -13.64
C GLU A 102 -12.77 12.56 -13.14
N ILE A 103 -12.95 12.70 -11.83
CA ILE A 103 -14.21 12.47 -11.14
C ILE A 103 -14.77 13.83 -10.73
N SER A 104 -15.95 14.16 -11.26
CA SER A 104 -16.74 15.30 -10.80
C SER A 104 -17.71 14.84 -9.73
N ILE A 105 -17.60 15.39 -8.52
CA ILE A 105 -18.47 15.07 -7.39
C ILE A 105 -19.06 16.38 -6.88
N ASN A 106 -20.26 16.70 -7.36
CA ASN A 106 -21.01 17.88 -6.93
C ASN A 106 -21.75 17.61 -5.61
N VAL A 107 -22.31 16.41 -5.47
CA VAL A 107 -23.05 15.97 -4.29
C VAL A 107 -22.44 14.67 -3.75
N LEU A 108 -22.38 14.54 -2.43
CA LEU A 108 -21.74 13.40 -1.76
C LEU A 108 -22.46 12.06 -2.05
N SER A 109 -23.74 12.08 -2.41
CA SER A 109 -24.50 10.90 -2.85
C SER A 109 -23.91 10.26 -4.10
N ASP A 110 -23.38 11.08 -4.99
CA ASP A 110 -22.95 10.67 -6.33
C ASP A 110 -21.49 10.18 -6.31
N ALA A 111 -20.78 10.41 -5.20
CA ALA A 111 -19.37 10.07 -5.07
C ALA A 111 -19.09 8.59 -5.38
N LEU A 112 -19.87 7.67 -4.82
CA LEU A 112 -19.62 6.24 -5.01
C LEU A 112 -19.86 5.76 -6.45
N PRO A 113 -21.03 6.03 -7.07
CA PRO A 113 -21.25 5.70 -8.47
C PRO A 113 -20.17 6.31 -9.39
N SER A 114 -19.79 7.57 -9.19
CA SER A 114 -18.78 8.22 -10.03
C SER A 114 -17.38 7.60 -9.87
N ILE A 115 -16.98 7.23 -8.64
CA ILE A 115 -15.71 6.52 -8.40
C ILE A 115 -15.73 5.12 -9.02
N GLU A 116 -16.86 4.43 -8.93
CA GLU A 116 -17.04 3.10 -9.52
C GLU A 116 -16.94 3.12 -11.04
N ASN A 117 -17.65 4.03 -11.69
CA ASN A 117 -17.60 4.19 -13.14
C ASN A 117 -16.18 4.51 -13.61
N ALA A 118 -15.51 5.47 -12.98
CA ALA A 118 -14.12 5.81 -13.30
C ALA A 118 -13.17 4.62 -13.11
N TYR A 119 -13.36 3.82 -12.06
CA TYR A 119 -12.55 2.63 -11.84
C TYR A 119 -12.81 1.56 -12.92
N PHE A 120 -14.06 1.28 -13.27
CA PHE A 120 -14.37 0.27 -14.28
C PHE A 120 -13.90 0.67 -15.68
N GLU A 121 -14.05 1.94 -16.05
CA GLU A 121 -13.50 2.44 -17.32
C GLU A 121 -11.99 2.26 -17.40
N LEU A 122 -11.26 2.54 -16.33
CA LEU A 122 -9.82 2.28 -16.29
C LEU A 122 -9.51 0.79 -16.32
N ALA A 123 -10.25 -0.02 -15.56
CA ALA A 123 -10.04 -1.46 -15.47
C ALA A 123 -10.23 -2.16 -16.82
N GLU A 124 -11.19 -1.73 -17.64
CA GLU A 124 -11.38 -2.27 -18.99
C GLU A 124 -10.17 -1.99 -19.90
N ASN A 125 -9.59 -0.79 -19.80
CA ASN A 125 -8.48 -0.34 -20.64
C ASN A 125 -7.09 -0.80 -20.15
N LEU A 126 -6.98 -1.21 -18.88
CA LEU A 126 -5.73 -1.69 -18.30
C LEU A 126 -5.52 -3.18 -18.58
N PRO A 127 -4.26 -3.65 -18.75
CA PRO A 127 -3.95 -5.07 -18.80
C PRO A 127 -4.19 -5.75 -17.44
N ASP A 128 -4.14 -7.08 -17.42
CA ASP A 128 -4.22 -7.82 -16.16
C ASP A 128 -3.06 -7.48 -15.22
N ARG A 129 -3.26 -7.67 -13.90
CA ARG A 129 -2.30 -7.33 -12.83
C ARG A 129 -1.92 -5.85 -12.76
N SER A 130 -2.78 -4.95 -13.22
CA SER A 130 -2.59 -3.49 -13.13
C SER A 130 -3.11 -2.89 -11.83
N ILE A 131 -2.80 -1.60 -11.61
CA ILE A 131 -3.29 -0.83 -10.45
C ILE A 131 -4.06 0.41 -10.89
N VAL A 132 -5.15 0.70 -10.20
CA VAL A 132 -5.79 2.02 -10.21
C VAL A 132 -5.48 2.74 -8.91
N VAL A 133 -4.84 3.90 -9.03
CA VAL A 133 -4.66 4.87 -7.95
C VAL A 133 -5.89 5.77 -7.92
N VAL A 134 -6.57 5.81 -6.78
CA VAL A 134 -7.79 6.59 -6.57
C VAL A 134 -7.46 7.73 -5.59
N ALA A 135 -7.45 8.96 -6.08
CA ALA A 135 -7.09 10.17 -5.33
C ALA A 135 -8.32 11.06 -5.07
N LEU A 136 -8.75 11.15 -3.82
CA LEU A 136 -10.02 11.79 -3.45
C LEU A 136 -9.86 12.73 -2.26
N ASP A 137 -10.85 13.62 -2.07
CA ASP A 137 -10.96 14.42 -0.86
C ASP A 137 -11.16 13.53 0.38
N ASP A 138 -10.55 13.92 1.49
CA ASP A 138 -10.56 13.18 2.75
C ASP A 138 -11.97 12.81 3.22
N LYS A 139 -12.92 13.75 3.14
CA LYS A 139 -14.32 13.53 3.55
C LYS A 139 -14.99 12.37 2.80
N ILE A 140 -14.68 12.19 1.52
CA ILE A 140 -15.23 11.11 0.68
C ILE A 140 -14.62 9.78 1.13
N ILE A 141 -13.30 9.75 1.30
CA ILE A 141 -12.59 8.55 1.76
C ILE A 141 -13.08 8.13 3.14
N ASP A 142 -13.22 9.07 4.08
CA ASP A 142 -13.65 8.75 5.45
C ASP A 142 -15.06 8.17 5.49
N LYS A 143 -15.96 8.64 4.63
CA LYS A 143 -17.34 8.13 4.53
C LYS A 143 -17.42 6.79 3.81
N TYR A 144 -16.62 6.59 2.76
CA TYR A 144 -16.82 5.49 1.81
C TYR A 144 -15.64 4.52 1.69
N TYR A 145 -14.63 4.60 2.57
CA TYR A 145 -13.38 3.84 2.51
C TYR A 145 -13.57 2.36 2.13
N THR A 146 -14.37 1.63 2.91
CA THR A 146 -14.59 0.20 2.69
C THR A 146 -15.30 -0.08 1.37
N LYS A 147 -16.30 0.76 1.02
CA LYS A 147 -17.05 0.63 -0.24
C LYS A 147 -16.15 0.89 -1.45
N ILE A 148 -15.29 1.90 -1.39
CA ILE A 148 -14.31 2.20 -2.44
C ILE A 148 -13.29 1.06 -2.58
N LYS A 149 -12.77 0.53 -1.45
CA LYS A 149 -11.85 -0.61 -1.47
C LYS A 149 -12.49 -1.88 -2.05
N ALA A 150 -13.81 -2.03 -1.89
CA ALA A 150 -14.56 -3.18 -2.35
C ALA A 150 -14.90 -3.14 -3.85
N ILE A 151 -14.80 -1.99 -4.51
CA ILE A 151 -15.12 -1.84 -5.95
C ILE A 151 -14.38 -2.88 -6.79
N ARG A 152 -13.11 -3.13 -6.50
CA ARG A 152 -12.28 -4.10 -7.23
C ARG A 152 -12.85 -5.52 -7.27
N PHE A 153 -13.60 -5.92 -6.25
CA PHE A 153 -14.17 -7.27 -6.19
C PHE A 153 -15.40 -7.43 -7.09
N ARG A 154 -15.99 -6.32 -7.55
CA ARG A 154 -17.08 -6.32 -8.53
C ARG A 154 -16.56 -6.42 -9.97
N TYR A 155 -15.28 -6.16 -10.20
CA TYR A 155 -14.63 -6.34 -11.49
C TYR A 155 -13.94 -7.71 -11.54
N ALA A 156 -14.58 -8.70 -12.17
CA ALA A 156 -14.10 -10.09 -12.16
C ALA A 156 -13.24 -10.46 -13.39
N LYS A 157 -13.20 -9.62 -14.43
CA LYS A 157 -12.56 -9.96 -15.71
C LYS A 157 -11.03 -9.99 -15.64
N LYS A 158 -10.44 -9.12 -14.83
CA LYS A 158 -8.98 -8.98 -14.64
C LYS A 158 -8.67 -8.64 -13.19
N THR A 159 -7.47 -8.96 -12.75
CA THR A 159 -6.93 -8.62 -11.43
C THR A 159 -6.45 -7.17 -11.41
N ILE A 160 -7.38 -6.23 -11.27
CA ILE A 160 -7.06 -4.80 -11.15
C ILE A 160 -7.07 -4.37 -9.69
N ARG A 161 -5.89 -4.07 -9.14
CA ARG A 161 -5.75 -3.69 -7.74
C ARG A 161 -6.01 -2.21 -7.52
N LEU A 162 -6.33 -1.83 -6.28
CA LEU A 162 -6.70 -0.46 -5.93
C LEU A 162 -5.78 0.12 -4.84
N GLN A 163 -5.21 1.29 -5.11
CA GLN A 163 -4.47 2.10 -4.13
C GLN A 163 -5.23 3.40 -3.88
N LEU A 164 -5.58 3.69 -2.61
CA LEU A 164 -6.24 4.95 -2.26
C LEU A 164 -5.20 5.96 -1.78
N ILE A 165 -5.40 7.23 -2.12
CA ILE A 165 -4.63 8.34 -1.58
C ILE A 165 -5.55 9.51 -1.23
N ARG A 166 -5.33 10.09 -0.06
CA ARG A 166 -6.07 11.27 0.44
C ARG A 166 -5.45 12.55 -0.10
N LYS A 167 -6.29 13.57 -0.26
CA LYS A 167 -5.84 14.94 -0.58
C LYS A 167 -4.87 15.49 0.46
N SER A 168 -5.15 15.30 1.74
CA SER A 168 -4.26 15.76 2.81
C SER A 168 -2.89 15.09 2.74
N THR A 169 -2.85 13.79 2.44
CA THR A 169 -1.61 13.04 2.20
C THR A 169 -0.86 13.63 1.02
N LEU A 170 -1.51 13.82 -0.14
CA LEU A 170 -0.88 14.43 -1.31
C LEU A 170 -0.26 15.79 -1.00
N LYS A 171 -1.01 16.68 -0.34
CA LYS A 171 -0.53 18.02 0.02
C LYS A 171 0.69 17.94 0.93
N LYS A 172 0.63 17.15 2.00
CA LYS A 172 1.74 16.98 2.94
C LYS A 172 2.99 16.38 2.26
N THR A 173 2.78 15.36 1.44
CA THR A 173 3.83 14.68 0.69
C THR A 173 4.52 15.64 -0.28
N LEU A 174 3.77 16.49 -0.98
CA LEU A 174 4.31 17.45 -1.95
C LEU A 174 4.96 18.68 -1.31
N SER A 175 4.61 19.02 -0.07
CA SER A 175 5.19 20.16 0.65
C SER A 175 6.52 19.84 1.34
N ASP A 176 6.78 18.58 1.68
CA ASP A 176 7.97 18.17 2.43
C ASP A 176 8.81 17.14 1.66
N PRO A 177 10.06 17.46 1.25
CA PRO A 177 10.95 16.55 0.56
C PRO A 177 11.23 15.24 1.30
N VAL A 178 11.25 15.28 2.63
CA VAL A 178 11.49 14.09 3.45
C VAL A 178 10.26 13.18 3.32
N THR A 179 9.07 13.67 3.69
CA THR A 179 7.80 12.95 3.56
C THR A 179 7.57 12.44 2.13
N MET A 180 7.94 13.21 1.09
CA MET A 180 7.91 12.76 -0.31
C MET A 180 8.66 11.44 -0.48
N THR A 181 9.92 11.41 -0.08
CA THR A 181 10.78 10.23 -0.25
C THR A 181 10.21 9.01 0.48
N PHE A 182 9.73 9.17 1.72
CA PHE A 182 9.08 8.09 2.46
C PHE A 182 7.79 7.60 1.78
N THR A 183 6.96 8.53 1.30
CA THR A 183 5.69 8.20 0.62
C THR A 183 5.95 7.41 -0.65
N LEU A 184 6.93 7.82 -1.45
CA LEU A 184 7.30 7.13 -2.69
C LEU A 184 7.76 5.69 -2.42
N PHE A 185 8.66 5.46 -1.45
CA PHE A 185 9.09 4.09 -1.11
C PHE A 185 7.93 3.21 -0.63
N ASN A 186 7.07 3.74 0.25
CA ASN A 186 5.96 2.98 0.80
C ASN A 186 4.92 2.66 -0.29
N MET A 187 4.59 3.64 -1.13
CA MET A 187 3.66 3.47 -2.24
C MET A 187 4.22 2.51 -3.30
N ALA A 188 5.49 2.67 -3.68
CA ALA A 188 6.14 1.80 -4.66
C ALA A 188 6.20 0.34 -4.17
N SER A 189 6.59 0.12 -2.92
CA SER A 189 6.63 -1.22 -2.33
C SER A 189 5.25 -1.88 -2.29
N ALA A 190 4.21 -1.10 -1.93
CA ALA A 190 2.83 -1.59 -1.92
C ALA A 190 2.28 -1.88 -3.33
N ILE A 191 2.67 -1.09 -4.33
CA ILE A 191 2.32 -1.32 -5.74
C ILE A 191 2.98 -2.60 -6.23
N TYR A 192 4.29 -2.74 -6.05
CA TYR A 192 5.04 -3.93 -6.44
C TYR A 192 4.46 -5.22 -5.81
N ALA A 193 4.13 -5.17 -4.52
CA ALA A 193 3.49 -6.31 -3.85
C ALA A 193 2.10 -6.65 -4.43
N LYS A 194 1.29 -5.63 -4.75
CA LYS A 194 -0.07 -5.83 -5.27
C LYS A 194 -0.10 -6.43 -6.67
N ILE A 195 0.89 -6.11 -7.50
CA ILE A 195 1.02 -6.72 -8.83
C ILE A 195 1.62 -8.13 -8.76
N GLY A 196 1.98 -8.61 -7.56
CA GLY A 196 2.40 -9.99 -7.29
C GLY A 196 3.90 -10.17 -7.04
N GLY A 197 4.66 -9.08 -6.93
CA GLY A 197 6.07 -9.13 -6.58
C GLY A 197 6.33 -9.25 -5.08
N THR A 198 7.55 -9.61 -4.72
CA THR A 198 8.03 -9.82 -3.36
C THR A 198 9.17 -8.85 -3.08
N PRO A 199 8.90 -7.69 -2.45
CA PRO A 199 9.93 -6.69 -2.20
C PRO A 199 11.14 -7.22 -1.42
N TRP A 200 10.90 -8.01 -0.38
CA TRP A 200 11.93 -8.64 0.44
C TRP A 200 11.31 -9.74 1.31
N LEU A 201 12.16 -10.58 1.88
CA LEU A 201 11.79 -11.60 2.87
C LEU A 201 12.58 -11.37 4.17
N LEU A 202 12.12 -11.96 5.28
CA LEU A 202 13.00 -12.16 6.43
C LEU A 202 14.14 -13.11 6.01
N ASP A 203 15.39 -12.78 6.34
CA ASP A 203 16.53 -13.61 5.95
C ASP A 203 16.52 -14.97 6.67
N GLN A 204 16.10 -14.98 7.92
CA GLN A 204 16.00 -16.21 8.71
C GLN A 204 14.53 -16.64 8.79
N GLN A 205 14.31 -17.93 8.54
CA GLN A 205 13.03 -18.55 8.85
C GLN A 205 12.89 -18.61 10.37
N LEU A 206 11.75 -18.12 10.88
CA LEU A 206 11.44 -18.19 12.30
C LEU A 206 11.16 -19.62 12.77
N ILE A 207 10.67 -20.47 11.87
CA ILE A 207 10.38 -21.89 12.11
C ILE A 207 10.89 -22.74 10.93
N PRO A 208 11.49 -23.93 11.15
CA PRO A 208 12.11 -24.73 10.08
C PRO A 208 11.13 -25.22 9.00
N ALA A 209 9.89 -25.54 9.41
CA ALA A 209 8.81 -25.91 8.53
C ALA A 209 7.49 -25.64 9.25
N GLY A 210 6.79 -24.59 8.83
CA GLY A 210 5.46 -24.28 9.37
C GLY A 210 4.89 -23.00 8.76
N VAL A 211 3.63 -22.74 9.09
CA VAL A 211 2.88 -21.58 8.60
C VAL A 211 2.37 -20.80 9.79
N PHE A 212 2.58 -19.49 9.78
CA PHE A 212 1.91 -18.58 10.72
C PHE A 212 0.55 -18.20 10.14
N ILE A 213 -0.53 -18.48 10.87
CA ILE A 213 -1.89 -18.08 10.49
C ILE A 213 -2.32 -16.95 11.42
N GLY A 214 -2.40 -15.73 10.89
CA GLY A 214 -2.91 -14.58 11.61
C GLY A 214 -4.44 -14.50 11.52
N ILE A 215 -5.14 -14.56 12.66
CA ILE A 215 -6.59 -14.39 12.74
C ILE A 215 -6.87 -13.03 13.38
N ALA A 216 -7.62 -12.17 12.67
CA ALA A 216 -8.01 -10.85 13.17
C ALA A 216 -9.54 -10.73 13.22
N PHE A 217 -10.06 -10.23 14.33
CA PHE A 217 -11.48 -9.95 14.50
C PHE A 217 -11.74 -8.46 14.33
N THR A 218 -12.56 -8.09 13.36
CA THR A 218 -13.00 -6.70 13.17
C THR A 218 -14.43 -6.53 13.63
N LYS A 219 -14.66 -5.69 14.64
CA LYS A 219 -16.02 -5.31 15.03
C LYS A 219 -16.59 -4.32 13.99
N PRO A 220 -17.69 -4.63 13.29
CA PRO A 220 -18.33 -3.66 12.42
C PRO A 220 -18.73 -2.43 13.23
N LYS A 221 -18.53 -1.23 12.67
CA LYS A 221 -19.06 -0.01 13.29
C LYS A 221 -20.59 -0.13 13.34
N VAL A 222 -21.15 -0.21 14.55
CA VAL A 222 -22.60 -0.16 14.75
C VAL A 222 -23.07 1.23 14.34
N VAL A 223 -23.72 1.33 13.19
CA VAL A 223 -24.46 2.53 12.82
C VAL A 223 -25.80 2.44 13.55
N SER A 224 -26.02 3.28 14.56
CA SER A 224 -27.31 3.34 15.25
C SER A 224 -28.34 4.03 14.35
N SER A 225 -28.82 3.33 13.34
CA SER A 225 -30.00 3.74 12.60
C SER A 225 -30.92 2.54 12.50
N THR A 226 -32.04 2.60 13.24
CA THR A 226 -33.11 1.61 13.40
C THR A 226 -32.88 0.50 14.44
N LYS A 227 -33.94 0.21 15.22
CA LYS A 227 -34.02 -0.59 16.45
C LYS A 227 -33.69 -2.09 16.31
N SER A 228 -33.07 -2.54 15.21
CA SER A 228 -32.57 -3.92 15.09
C SER A 228 -31.05 -3.92 14.98
N LYS A 229 -30.37 -4.33 16.05
CA LYS A 229 -28.94 -4.62 16.02
C LYS A 229 -28.74 -5.88 15.15
N LYS A 230 -28.33 -5.70 13.90
CA LYS A 230 -27.83 -6.81 13.07
C LYS A 230 -26.32 -6.71 13.04
N GLU A 231 -25.64 -7.62 13.74
CA GLU A 231 -24.19 -7.74 13.64
C GLU A 231 -23.84 -8.38 12.29
N ILE A 232 -22.95 -7.73 11.53
CA ILE A 232 -22.47 -8.25 10.24
C ILE A 232 -21.00 -8.61 10.44
N PHE A 233 -20.69 -9.90 10.45
CA PHE A 233 -19.32 -10.40 10.53
C PHE A 233 -18.68 -10.33 9.13
N TYR A 234 -17.50 -9.71 9.04
CA TYR A 234 -16.65 -9.78 7.85
C TYR A 234 -15.47 -10.69 8.17
N TYR A 235 -15.34 -11.78 7.44
CA TYR A 235 -14.17 -12.65 7.49
C TYR A 235 -13.15 -12.14 6.47
N GLY A 236 -11.91 -11.93 6.91
CA GLY A 236 -10.79 -11.61 6.02
C GLY A 236 -9.61 -12.49 6.37
N ILE A 237 -9.12 -13.25 5.39
CA ILE A 237 -7.81 -13.90 5.48
C ILE A 237 -6.79 -12.86 5.06
N LEU A 238 -5.82 -12.57 5.92
CA LEU A 238 -4.60 -11.88 5.52
C LEU A 238 -3.71 -12.92 4.83
N THR A 239 -3.87 -13.06 3.51
CA THR A 239 -2.94 -13.80 2.65
C THR A 239 -1.81 -12.90 2.18
#